data_AF-A0AAJ1IKU5-F1
#
_entry.id   AF-A0AAJ1IKU5-F1
#
_cell.length_a   1.000
_cell.length_b   1.000
_cell.length_c   1.000
_cell.angle_alpha   90.00
_cell.angle_beta   90.00
_cell.angle_gamma   90.00
#
_symmetry.space_group_name_H-M   'P 1'
#
loop_
_entity.id
_entity.type
_entity.pdbx_description
1 polymer ?
#
loop_
_entity_poly.entity_id
_entity_poly.type
_entity_poly.pdbx_seq_one_letter_code
_entity_poly.pdbx_strand_id
1 'polypeptide(L)' 'METVQDLIDELVKYNPDAKVKVITNHQPHNFELTFGSSEGVTKETCEVVGIYVEQTNKTEVHESIH' A
#
# COMPACT_ATOMS: atom_id res chain seq x y z
N MET A 1 -6.10 5.50 14.91
CA MET A 1 -6.13 4.29 14.08
C MET A 1 -4.84 3.57 14.38
N GLU A 2 -4.89 2.67 15.35
CA GLU A 2 -3.71 2.02 15.95
C GLU A 2 -3.69 0.51 15.64
N THR A 3 -4.83 -0.05 15.23
CA THR A 3 -4.97 -1.47 14.85
C THR A 3 -5.58 -1.65 13.45
N VAL A 4 -5.49 -2.87 12.91
CA VAL A 4 -6.20 -3.27 11.68
C VAL A 4 -7.72 -3.18 11.85
N GLN A 5 -8.23 -3.47 13.04
CA GLN A 5 -9.68 -3.38 13.33
C GLN A 5 -10.18 -1.94 13.17
N ASP A 6 -9.46 -0.96 13.71
CA ASP A 6 -9.82 0.45 13.58
C ASP A 6 -9.89 0.89 12.11
N LEU A 7 -8.97 0.38 11.27
CA LEU A 7 -8.97 0.66 9.83
C LEU A 7 -10.22 0.06 9.16
N ILE A 8 -10.56 -1.19 9.47
CA ILE A 8 -11.76 -1.84 8.94
C ILE A 8 -13.01 -1.05 9.33
N ASP A 9 -13.13 -0.67 10.61
CA ASP A 9 -14.29 0.06 11.13
C ASP A 9 -14.47 1.44 10.46
N GLU A 10 -13.38 2.10 10.06
CA GLU A 10 -13.46 3.31 9.23
C GLU A 10 -13.82 3.02 7.78
N LEU A 11 -13.26 1.97 7.17
CA LEU A 11 -13.52 1.61 5.78
C LEU A 11 -14.97 1.17 5.54
N VAL A 12 -15.61 0.48 6.49
CA VAL A 12 -17.01 0.04 6.37
C VAL A 12 -18.02 1.18 6.35
N LYS A 13 -17.61 2.41 6.72
CA LYS A 13 -18.47 3.61 6.59
C LYS A 13 -18.63 4.05 5.14
N TYR A 14 -17.79 3.56 4.23
CA TYR A 14 -17.82 3.87 2.81
C TYR A 14 -18.53 2.77 2.01
N ASN A 15 -18.71 3.00 0.70
CA ASN A 15 -19.29 2.00 -0.20
C ASN A 15 -18.37 0.75 -0.26
N PRO A 16 -18.84 -0.44 0.14
CA PRO A 16 -18.04 -1.67 0.12
C PRO A 16 -17.63 -2.12 -1.30
N ASP A 17 -18.35 -1.66 -2.34
CA ASP A 17 -18.02 -1.96 -3.74
C ASP A 17 -17.02 -0.96 -4.34
N ALA A 18 -16.60 0.06 -3.58
CA ALA A 18 -15.64 1.05 -4.06
C ALA A 18 -14.23 0.47 -4.19
N LYS A 19 -13.49 0.90 -5.22
CA LYS A 19 -12.09 0.54 -5.38
C LYS A 19 -11.20 1.39 -4.46
N VAL A 20 -10.32 0.75 -3.72
CA VAL A 20 -9.27 1.42 -2.94
C VAL A 20 -8.15 1.85 -3.88
N LYS A 21 -7.68 3.10 -3.74
CA LYS A 21 -6.53 3.64 -4.47
C LYS A 21 -5.63 4.41 -3.51
N VAL A 22 -4.32 4.18 -3.60
CA VAL A 22 -3.32 5.02 -2.93
C VAL A 22 -2.91 6.13 -3.88
N ILE A 23 -2.98 7.38 -3.41
CA ILE A 23 -2.64 8.56 -4.20
C ILE A 23 -1.50 9.30 -3.50
N THR A 24 -0.35 9.42 -4.16
CA THR A 24 0.80 10.20 -3.70
C THR A 24 1.25 11.13 -4.81
N ASN A 25 1.65 12.37 -4.49
CA ASN A 25 2.05 13.37 -5.49
C ASN A 25 1.03 13.55 -6.63
N HIS A 26 -0.27 13.52 -6.28
CA HIS A 26 -1.39 13.60 -7.24
C HIS A 26 -1.46 12.47 -8.29
N GLN A 27 -0.73 11.37 -8.10
CA GLN A 27 -0.77 10.21 -8.99
C GLN A 27 -1.26 8.96 -8.26
N PRO A 28 -2.08 8.11 -8.89
CA PRO A 28 -2.48 6.83 -8.33
C PRO A 28 -1.34 5.82 -8.44
N HIS A 29 -1.13 5.04 -7.38
CA HIS A 29 -0.13 3.97 -7.34
C HIS A 29 -0.77 2.63 -7.05
N ASN A 30 -0.14 1.57 -7.58
CA ASN A 30 -0.41 0.22 -7.14
C ASN A 30 0.18 0.04 -5.74
N PHE A 31 -0.50 -0.76 -4.93
CA PHE A 31 -0.03 -1.09 -3.59
C PHE A 31 -0.26 -2.57 -3.32
N GLU A 32 0.53 -3.11 -2.40
CA GLU A 32 0.40 -4.45 -1.86
C GLU A 32 0.33 -4.39 -0.33
N LEU A 33 -0.46 -5.28 0.26
CA LEU A 33 -0.47 -5.46 1.71
C LEU A 33 0.63 -6.45 2.10
N THR A 34 1.53 -6.00 2.95
CA THR A 34 2.62 -6.81 3.49
C THR A 34 2.42 -7.01 4.99
N PHE A 35 3.05 -8.05 5.55
CA PHE A 35 2.97 -8.34 6.97
C PHE A 35 4.32 -8.78 7.52
N GLY A 36 4.53 -8.51 8.81
CA GLY A 36 5.69 -8.96 9.58
C GLY A 36 6.82 -7.94 9.67
N SER A 37 7.53 -8.03 10.78
CA SER A 37 8.66 -7.18 11.16
C SER A 37 9.92 -8.00 11.49
N SER A 38 9.81 -9.34 11.44
CA SER A 38 10.81 -10.28 11.93
C SER A 38 10.70 -11.63 11.21
N GLU A 39 11.75 -12.44 11.30
CA GLU A 39 11.83 -13.76 10.67
C GLU A 39 10.83 -14.75 11.30
N GLY A 40 10.23 -15.61 10.46
CA GLY A 40 9.27 -16.64 10.91
C GLY A 40 7.85 -16.14 11.20
N VAL A 41 7.55 -14.87 10.92
CA VAL A 41 6.21 -14.30 11.11
C VAL A 41 5.22 -14.83 10.07
N THR A 42 4.01 -15.17 10.54
CA THR A 42 2.86 -15.57 9.72
C THR A 42 1.81 -14.46 9.69
N LYS A 43 0.78 -14.58 8.83
CA LYS A 43 -0.31 -13.59 8.78
C LYS A 43 -1.09 -13.54 10.09
N GLU A 44 -1.24 -14.70 10.72
CA GLU A 44 -1.99 -14.91 11.94
C GLU A 44 -1.23 -14.41 13.18
N THR A 45 0.11 -14.35 13.10
CA THR A 45 0.98 -13.97 14.22
C THR A 45 1.70 -12.65 14.01
N CYS A 46 1.42 -11.92 12.93
CA CYS A 46 2.09 -10.66 12.66
C CYS A 46 1.64 -9.57 13.63
N GLU A 47 2.61 -8.80 14.12
CA GLU A 47 2.34 -7.63 14.97
C GLU A 47 2.05 -6.37 14.14
N VAL A 48 2.48 -6.38 12.87
CA VAL A 48 2.43 -5.22 11.98
C VAL A 48 2.01 -5.64 10.57
N VAL A 49 1.09 -4.87 10.00
CA VAL A 49 0.71 -4.90 8.57
C VAL A 49 1.14 -3.58 7.93
N GLY A 50 1.75 -3.66 6.75
CA GLY A 50 2.22 -2.51 5.98
C GLY A 50 1.49 -2.39 4.64
N ILE A 51 1.43 -1.16 4.12
CA ILE A 51 1.04 -0.89 2.73
C ILE A 51 2.33 -0.58 1.97
N TYR A 52 2.77 -1.50 1.12
CA TYR A 52 3.88 -1.28 0.22
C TYR A 52 3.38 -0.57 -1.04
N VAL A 53 3.96 0.58 -1.35
CA VAL A 53 3.63 1.36 -2.55
C VAL A 53 4.79 1.25 -3.52
N GLU A 54 4.54 0.67 -4.69
CA GLU A 54 5.56 0.58 -5.72
C GLU A 54 5.80 1.98 -6.32
N GLN A 55 6.99 2.52 -6.10
CA GLN A 55 7.42 3.73 -6.80
C GLN A 55 7.88 3.33 -8.20
N THR A 56 7.02 3.52 -9.19
CA THR A 56 7.47 3.56 -10.58
C THR A 56 8.34 4.79 -10.77
N ASN A 57 9.66 4.64 -10.57
CA ASN A 57 10.63 5.59 -11.09
C ASN A 57 10.53 5.53 -12.61
N LYS A 58 9.76 6.44 -13.21
CA LYS A 58 9.91 6.75 -14.63
C LYS A 58 11.27 7.44 -14.79
N THR A 59 12.33 6.65 -14.91
CA THR A 59 13.57 7.16 -15.48
C THR A 59 13.25 7.45 -16.95
N GLU A 60 13.00 8.72 -17.27
CA GLU A 60 13.07 9.18 -18.65
C GLU A 60 14.53 8.99 -19.10
N VAL A 61 14.80 7.89 -19.79
CA VAL A 61 16.03 7.72 -20.56
C VAL A 61 15.96 8.77 -21.66
N HIS A 62 16.55 9.93 -21.41
CA HIS A 62 16.94 10.84 -22.47
C HIS A 62 18.02 10.13 -23.28
N GLU A 63 17.61 9.43 -24.34
CA GLU A 63 18.54 9.07 -25.40
C GLU A 63 19.09 10.37 -25.98
N SER A 64 20.32 10.71 -25.61
CA SER A 64 21.09 11.76 -26.27
C SER A 64 21.33 11.32 -27.72
N ILE A 65 20.53 11.83 -28.64
CA ILE A 65 20.75 11.66 -30.07
C ILE A 65 21.87 12.61 -30.49
N HIS A 66 23.01 12.01 -30.85
CA HIS A 66 24.16 12.47 -31.66
C HIS A 66 24.57 13.95 -31.59
#